data_AF-A0A929HXM4-F1
#
_entry.id   AF-A0A929HXM4-F1
#
_cell.length_a   1.000
_cell.length_b   1.000
_cell.length_c   1.000
_cell.angle_alpha   90.00
_cell.angle_beta   90.00
_cell.angle_gamma   90.00
#
_symmetry.space_group_name_H-M   'P 1'
#
loop_
_entity.id
_entity.type
_entity.pdbx_description
1 polymer ?
#
loop_
_entity_poly.entity_id
_entity_poly.type
_entity_poly.pdbx_seq_one_letter_code
_entity_poly.pdbx_strand_id
1 'polypeptide(L)'
;MSETVVLSTDFEDIKLLSRGKVRDIYDLGNMLLIIATDRISAFDVVLPEGIPFKGKVLSQMSAYWFEVMGDLIPHHLVSIDTGDFPPVCQKYETSLKGRSMLVKKAAPLPVECVVRGYLAGSGWKDYQQSGSICGIP
;
A
#
# COMPACT_ATOMS: atom_id res chain seq x y z
N MET A 1 -1.47 25.59 -4.10
CA MET A 1 -1.15 24.94 -5.39
C MET A 1 -1.87 23.60 -5.42
N SER A 2 -2.73 23.33 -6.40
CA SER A 2 -3.39 22.02 -6.51
C SER A 2 -2.41 21.01 -7.08
N GLU A 3 -2.09 19.97 -6.32
CA GLU A 3 -1.29 18.86 -6.82
C GLU A 3 -2.17 17.94 -7.68
N THR A 4 -1.64 17.45 -8.80
CA THR A 4 -2.35 16.56 -9.72
C THR A 4 -2.68 15.22 -9.05
N VAL A 5 -3.94 14.79 -9.15
CA VAL A 5 -4.41 13.48 -8.69
C VAL A 5 -3.77 12.39 -9.55
N VAL A 6 -3.13 11.39 -8.92
CA VAL A 6 -2.52 10.26 -9.62
C VAL A 6 -3.45 9.06 -9.58
N LEU A 7 -4.11 8.77 -10.70
CA LEU A 7 -4.99 7.61 -10.85
C LEU A 7 -4.29 6.38 -11.38
N SER A 8 -3.22 6.52 -12.16
CA SER A 8 -2.34 5.44 -12.57
C SER A 8 -0.92 5.97 -12.75
N THR A 9 0.05 5.08 -12.71
CA THR A 9 1.40 5.34 -13.21
C THR A 9 1.65 4.41 -14.38
N ASP A 10 2.35 4.89 -15.41
CA ASP A 10 2.63 4.13 -16.62
C ASP A 10 4.09 4.43 -17.03
N PHE A 11 5.02 3.68 -16.43
CA PHE A 11 6.46 3.83 -16.66
C PHE A 11 6.91 2.88 -17.76
N GLU A 12 7.51 3.44 -18.82
CA GLU A 12 7.91 2.67 -20.02
C GLU A 12 9.08 1.71 -19.76
N ASP A 13 10.04 2.12 -18.91
CA ASP A 13 11.29 1.38 -18.71
C ASP A 13 11.32 0.54 -17.43
N ILE A 14 10.18 0.43 -16.75
CA ILE A 14 10.06 -0.39 -15.54
C ILE A 14 8.88 -1.33 -15.71
N LYS A 15 9.11 -2.62 -15.53
CA LYS A 15 8.09 -3.65 -15.71
C LYS A 15 6.99 -3.48 -14.65
N LEU A 16 5.77 -3.13 -15.09
CA LEU A 16 4.59 -3.19 -14.25
C LEU A 16 4.30 -4.66 -13.90
N LEU A 17 4.35 -4.98 -12.61
CA LEU A 17 4.07 -6.32 -12.11
C LEU A 17 2.57 -6.52 -11.88
N SER A 18 1.92 -5.55 -11.25
CA SER A 18 0.49 -5.59 -10.99
C SER A 18 -0.09 -4.22 -10.68
N ARG A 19 -1.39 -4.07 -10.94
CA ARG A 19 -2.20 -2.91 -10.55
C ARG A 19 -3.33 -3.41 -9.67
N GLY A 20 -3.23 -3.12 -8.37
CA GLY A 20 -4.30 -3.38 -7.41
C GLY A 20 -5.32 -2.24 -7.40
N LYS A 21 -6.29 -2.32 -6.49
CA LYS A 21 -7.32 -1.28 -6.31
C LYS A 21 -6.72 0.12 -6.11
N VAL A 22 -5.65 0.21 -5.32
CA VAL A 22 -5.07 1.50 -4.88
C VAL A 22 -3.54 1.59 -5.01
N ARG A 23 -2.89 0.56 -5.55
CA ARG A 23 -1.43 0.51 -5.69
C ARG A 23 -1.04 0.04 -7.09
N ASP A 24 0.01 0.65 -7.62
CA ASP A 24 0.72 0.18 -8.81
C ASP A 24 2.07 -0.37 -8.33
N ILE A 25 2.41 -1.59 -8.75
CA ILE A 25 3.61 -2.31 -8.29
C ILE A 25 4.49 -2.61 -9.48
N TYR A 26 5.75 -2.20 -9.39
CA TYR A 26 6.75 -2.40 -10.42
C TYR A 26 7.87 -3.32 -9.95
N ASP A 27 8.37 -4.11 -10.89
CA ASP A 27 9.51 -5.01 -10.67
C ASP A 27 10.83 -4.30 -11.01
N LEU A 28 11.74 -4.24 -10.04
CA LEU A 28 13.09 -3.69 -10.17
C LEU A 28 14.17 -4.80 -10.14
N GLY A 29 13.80 -6.05 -10.40
CA GLY A 29 14.70 -7.20 -10.37
C GLY A 29 14.76 -7.85 -8.99
N ASN A 30 15.58 -7.34 -8.09
CA ASN A 30 15.71 -7.87 -6.72
C ASN A 30 14.74 -7.22 -5.71
N MET A 31 14.15 -6.08 -6.08
CA MET A 31 13.25 -5.29 -5.24
C MET A 31 11.94 -5.00 -5.98
N LEU A 32 10.96 -4.45 -5.24
CA LEU A 32 9.74 -3.90 -5.81
C LEU A 32 9.68 -2.40 -5.52
N LEU A 33 9.13 -1.67 -6.47
CA LEU A 33 8.66 -0.31 -6.27
C LEU A 33 7.15 -0.35 -6.09
N ILE A 34 6.68 0.01 -4.90
CA ILE A 34 5.25 0.09 -4.59
C ILE A 34 4.84 1.56 -4.60
N ILE A 35 3.84 1.90 -5.39
CA ILE A 35 3.31 3.26 -5.50
C ILE A 35 1.86 3.26 -5.01
N ALA A 36 1.56 4.04 -3.98
CA ALA A 36 0.20 4.28 -3.54
C ALA A 36 -0.43 5.38 -4.40
N THR A 37 -1.49 5.05 -5.12
CA THR A 37 -2.21 6.00 -5.95
C THR A 37 -3.30 6.71 -5.15
N ASP A 38 -3.88 7.74 -5.75
CA ASP A 38 -4.99 8.50 -5.17
C ASP A 38 -6.34 7.81 -5.40
N ARG A 39 -6.35 6.65 -6.09
CA ARG A 39 -7.54 5.82 -6.24
C ARG A 39 -8.09 5.39 -4.88
N ILE A 40 -9.40 5.25 -4.79
CA ILE A 40 -10.13 4.74 -3.63
C ILE A 40 -11.12 3.67 -4.11
N SER A 41 -11.41 2.70 -3.24
CA SER A 41 -12.38 1.65 -3.53
C SER A 41 -13.37 1.49 -2.39
N ALA A 42 -14.63 1.24 -2.74
CA ALA A 42 -15.69 0.87 -1.80
C ALA A 42 -16.51 -0.27 -2.41
N PHE A 43 -16.95 -1.22 -1.57
CA PHE A 43 -17.70 -2.41 -2.01
C PHE A 43 -17.02 -3.15 -3.18
N ASP A 44 -15.70 -3.34 -3.08
CA ASP A 44 -14.86 -3.97 -4.10
C ASP A 44 -14.77 -3.25 -5.47
N VAL A 45 -15.36 -2.08 -5.61
CA VAL A 45 -15.31 -1.26 -6.83
C VAL A 45 -14.35 -0.08 -6.63
N VAL A 46 -13.48 0.16 -7.61
CA VAL A 46 -12.63 1.35 -7.67
C VAL A 46 -13.46 2.52 -8.20
N LEU A 47 -13.48 3.63 -7.47
CA LEU A 47 -14.23 4.83 -7.86
C LEU A 47 -13.52 5.58 -9.00
N PRO A 48 -14.27 6.30 -9.87
CA PRO A 48 -13.67 7.02 -10.99
C PRO A 48 -12.78 8.19 -10.53
N GLU A 49 -13.17 8.88 -9.46
CA GLU A 49 -12.43 10.01 -8.90
C GLU A 49 -11.45 9.57 -7.82
N GLY A 50 -10.25 10.14 -7.86
CA GLY A 50 -9.23 9.98 -6.83
C GLY A 50 -9.35 11.02 -5.73
N ILE A 51 -8.81 10.70 -4.55
CA ILE A 51 -8.69 11.63 -3.43
C ILE A 51 -7.29 12.25 -3.46
N PRO A 52 -7.16 13.57 -3.74
CA PRO A 52 -5.85 14.22 -3.78
C PRO A 52 -5.01 13.92 -2.53
N PHE A 53 -3.72 13.67 -2.73
CA PHE A 53 -2.73 13.37 -1.68
C PHE A 53 -2.95 12.06 -0.89
N LYS A 54 -4.02 11.29 -1.12
CA LYS A 54 -4.28 10.04 -0.40
C LYS A 54 -3.10 9.08 -0.50
N GLY A 55 -2.53 8.91 -1.69
CA GLY A 55 -1.37 8.04 -1.90
C GLY A 55 -0.17 8.45 -1.03
N LYS A 56 0.06 9.76 -0.89
CA LYS A 56 1.13 10.31 -0.05
C LYS A 56 0.89 10.05 1.42
N VAL A 57 -0.29 10.40 1.92
CA VAL A 57 -0.66 10.23 3.34
C VAL A 57 -0.52 8.75 3.76
N LEU A 58 -1.06 7.83 2.95
CA LEU A 58 -1.02 6.40 3.28
C LEU A 58 0.39 5.81 3.22
N SER A 59 1.23 6.28 2.30
CA SER A 59 2.64 5.84 2.23
C SER A 59 3.41 6.30 3.46
N GLN A 60 3.28 7.58 3.84
CA GLN A 60 3.99 8.11 5.01
C GLN A 60 3.50 7.49 6.32
N MET A 61 2.19 7.25 6.44
CA MET A 61 1.65 6.53 7.59
C MET A 61 2.18 5.10 7.68
N SER A 62 2.34 4.40 6.55
CA SER A 62 2.95 3.07 6.53
C SER A 62 4.41 3.13 6.94
N ALA A 63 5.17 4.13 6.47
CA ALA A 63 6.57 4.32 6.82
C ALA A 63 6.76 4.55 8.33
N TYR A 64 5.93 5.40 8.93
CA TYR A 64 5.90 5.62 10.38
C TYR A 64 5.69 4.31 11.15
N TRP A 65 4.73 3.47 10.75
CA TRP A 65 4.50 2.19 11.43
C TRP A 65 5.63 1.19 11.23
N PHE A 66 6.31 1.18 10.07
CA PHE A 66 7.51 0.37 9.89
C PHE A 66 8.63 0.79 10.84
N GLU A 67 8.85 2.10 11.00
CA GLU A 67 9.82 2.63 11.96
C GLU A 67 9.47 2.24 13.40
N VAL A 68 8.23 2.49 13.84
CA VAL A 68 7.76 2.17 15.20
C VAL A 68 7.91 0.68 15.54
N MET A 69 7.71 -0.20 14.56
CA MET A 69 7.73 -1.66 14.75
C MET A 69 9.08 -2.30 14.40
N GLY A 70 10.06 -1.51 13.94
CA GLY A 70 11.32 -2.00 13.38
C GLY A 70 12.14 -2.86 14.34
N ASP A 71 12.11 -2.55 15.64
CA ASP A 71 12.80 -3.30 16.69
C ASP A 71 12.05 -4.58 17.10
N LEU A 72 10.77 -4.69 16.79
CA LEU A 72 9.92 -5.80 17.20
C LEU A 72 9.85 -6.89 16.12
N ILE A 73 9.76 -6.52 14.85
CA ILE A 73 9.61 -7.48 13.75
C ILE A 73 10.29 -7.00 12.46
N PRO A 74 11.02 -7.87 11.75
CA PRO A 74 11.55 -7.52 10.44
C PRO A 74 10.45 -7.17 9.45
N HIS A 75 10.71 -6.16 8.62
CA HIS A 75 9.78 -5.74 7.57
C HIS A 75 10.47 -5.58 6.21
N HIS A 76 9.66 -5.42 5.16
CA HIS A 76 10.14 -5.38 3.78
C HIS A 76 10.65 -4.00 3.31
N LEU A 77 10.37 -2.91 4.05
CA LEU A 77 10.75 -1.56 3.64
C LEU A 77 12.28 -1.42 3.53
N VAL A 78 12.75 -0.87 2.41
CA VAL A 78 14.16 -0.51 2.18
C VAL A 78 14.34 1.00 2.29
N SER A 79 13.55 1.78 1.55
CA SER A 79 13.54 3.25 1.66
C SER A 79 12.22 3.85 1.16
N ILE A 80 11.91 5.05 1.65
CA ILE A 80 10.85 5.93 1.15
C ILE A 80 11.41 7.20 0.49
N ASP A 81 12.72 7.43 0.59
CA ASP A 81 13.38 8.54 -0.08
C ASP A 81 13.66 8.16 -1.52
N THR A 82 13.12 8.93 -2.45
CA THR A 82 13.33 8.72 -3.88
C THR A 82 14.80 8.88 -4.29
N GLY A 83 15.61 9.58 -3.49
CA GLY A 83 17.06 9.66 -3.69
C GLY A 83 17.77 8.30 -3.55
N ASP A 84 17.23 7.39 -2.75
CA ASP A 84 17.78 6.04 -2.57
C ASP A 84 17.33 5.05 -3.66
N PHE A 85 16.41 5.47 -4.53
CA PHE A 85 15.83 4.58 -5.53
C PHE A 85 16.81 4.35 -6.69
N PRO A 86 16.76 3.19 -7.36
CA PRO A 86 17.62 2.91 -8.51
C PRO A 86 17.54 4.00 -9.59
N PRO A 87 18.63 4.25 -10.35
CA PRO A 87 18.69 5.34 -11.33
C PRO A 87 17.52 5.38 -12.33
N VAL A 88 16.97 4.22 -12.71
CA VAL A 88 15.81 4.12 -13.62
C VAL A 88 14.56 4.82 -13.08
N CYS A 89 14.44 4.99 -11.76
CA CYS A 89 13.32 5.65 -11.10
C CYS A 89 13.44 7.18 -11.08
N GLN A 90 14.64 7.73 -11.24
CA GLN A 90 14.91 9.16 -10.97
C GLN A 90 14.13 10.09 -11.89
N LYS A 91 13.95 9.71 -13.17
CA LYS A 91 13.11 10.45 -14.12
C LYS A 91 11.62 10.51 -13.76
N TYR A 92 11.17 9.67 -12.82
CA TYR A 92 9.80 9.61 -12.33
C TYR A 92 9.65 10.23 -10.93
N GLU A 93 10.66 10.94 -10.40
CA GLU A 93 10.68 11.47 -9.03
C GLU A 93 9.36 12.19 -8.67
N THR A 94 8.86 13.06 -9.55
CA THR A 94 7.62 13.82 -9.33
C THR A 94 6.40 12.93 -9.07
N SER A 95 6.31 11.79 -9.76
CA SER A 95 5.22 10.82 -9.58
C SER A 95 5.43 9.91 -8.37
N LEU A 96 6.66 9.80 -7.87
CA LEU A 96 7.05 8.87 -6.80
C LEU A 96 7.10 9.53 -5.42
N LYS A 97 7.54 10.79 -5.36
CA LYS A 97 7.90 11.48 -4.14
C LYS A 97 6.79 11.48 -3.11
N GLY A 98 7.08 10.91 -1.94
CA GLY A 98 6.20 10.83 -0.78
C GLY A 98 5.04 9.85 -0.90
N ARG A 99 4.87 9.15 -2.03
CA ARG A 99 3.77 8.17 -2.26
C ARG A 99 4.26 6.79 -2.67
N SER A 100 5.56 6.54 -2.56
CA SER A 100 6.16 5.29 -3.02
C SER A 100 7.18 4.76 -2.02
N MET A 101 7.45 3.46 -2.13
CA MET A 101 8.37 2.73 -1.28
C MET A 101 9.19 1.78 -2.13
N LEU A 102 10.50 1.73 -1.89
CA LEU A 102 11.35 0.65 -2.33
C LEU A 102 11.31 -0.45 -1.27
N VAL A 103 10.96 -1.67 -1.68
CA VAL A 103 10.78 -2.80 -0.75
C VAL A 103 11.48 -4.06 -1.25
N LYS A 104 11.88 -4.92 -0.31
CA LYS A 104 12.35 -6.27 -0.59
C LYS A 104 11.19 -7.11 -1.12
N LYS A 105 11.49 -8.00 -2.08
CA LYS A 105 10.54 -9.05 -2.49
C LYS A 105 10.33 -10.02 -1.33
N ALA A 106 9.08 -10.44 -1.14
CA ALA A 106 8.68 -11.45 -0.16
C ALA A 106 7.70 -12.42 -0.82
N ALA A 107 7.62 -13.64 -0.29
CA ALA A 107 6.57 -14.61 -0.64
C ALA A 107 5.43 -14.46 0.37
N PRO A 108 4.30 -13.83 0.02
CA PRO A 108 3.21 -13.61 0.97
C PRO A 108 2.56 -14.93 1.37
N LEU A 109 2.21 -15.07 2.65
CA LEU A 109 1.35 -16.16 3.09
C LEU A 109 -0.07 -15.93 2.55
N PRO A 110 -0.80 -16.97 2.12
CA PRO A 110 -2.14 -16.84 1.55
C PRO A 110 -3.21 -16.68 2.65
N VAL A 111 -2.97 -15.78 3.61
CA VAL A 111 -3.86 -15.51 4.75
C VAL A 111 -3.87 -14.02 5.07
N GLU A 112 -4.99 -13.53 5.60
CA GLU A 112 -5.13 -12.15 6.09
C GLU A 112 -5.02 -12.15 7.62
N CYS A 113 -3.97 -11.51 8.16
CA CYS A 113 -3.75 -11.43 9.60
C CYS A 113 -4.54 -10.25 10.20
N VAL A 114 -5.74 -10.51 10.72
CA VAL A 114 -6.65 -9.49 11.27
C VAL A 114 -6.65 -9.51 12.80
N VAL A 115 -6.41 -8.36 13.43
CA VAL A 115 -6.52 -8.15 14.88
C VAL A 115 -7.71 -7.22 15.16
N ARG A 116 -8.54 -7.54 16.17
CA ARG A 116 -9.73 -6.77 16.54
C ARG A 116 -9.65 -6.36 18.02
N GLY A 117 -9.50 -5.06 18.28
CA GLY A 117 -9.64 -4.49 19.63
C GLY A 117 -11.08 -4.08 19.98
N TYR A 118 -11.93 -3.92 18.96
CA TYR A 118 -13.34 -3.54 19.09
C TYR A 118 -14.19 -4.33 18.07
N LEU A 119 -15.47 -4.53 18.38
CA LEU A 119 -16.40 -5.23 17.50
C LEU A 119 -17.06 -4.26 16.51
N ALA A 120 -16.79 -4.51 15.23
CA ALA A 120 -17.37 -3.77 14.11
C ALA A 120 -17.34 -4.62 12.83
N GLY A 121 -18.09 -4.18 11.81
CA GLY A 121 -18.07 -4.79 10.47
C GLY A 121 -18.50 -6.26 10.48
N SER A 122 -17.78 -7.12 9.76
CA SER A 122 -18.09 -8.55 9.66
C SER A 122 -18.08 -9.27 11.01
N GLY A 123 -17.11 -8.97 11.89
CA GLY A 123 -17.03 -9.60 13.21
C GLY A 123 -18.26 -9.28 14.08
N TRP A 124 -18.83 -8.08 13.97
CA TRP A 124 -20.08 -7.76 14.65
C TRP A 124 -21.27 -8.55 14.09
N LYS A 125 -21.35 -8.71 12.76
CA LYS A 125 -22.41 -9.51 12.14
C LYS A 125 -22.34 -10.98 12.55
N ASP A 126 -21.15 -11.57 12.57
CA ASP A 126 -20.94 -12.96 13.00
C ASP A 126 -21.36 -13.16 14.46
N TYR A 127 -20.97 -12.22 15.33
CA TYR A 127 -21.33 -12.23 16.75
C TYR A 127 -22.84 -12.11 16.97
N GLN A 128 -23.53 -11.22 16.24
CA GLN A 128 -24.99 -11.11 16.33
C GLN A 128 -25.71 -12.40 15.93
N GLN A 129 -25.13 -13.18 15.02
CA GLN A 129 -25.74 -14.42 14.53
C GLN A 129 -25.49 -15.61 15.44
N SER A 130 -24.28 -15.73 16.00
CA SER A 130 -23.83 -16.96 16.67
C SER A 130 -23.31 -16.77 18.08
N GLY A 131 -23.13 -15.52 18.53
CA GLY A 131 -22.38 -15.20 19.74
C GLY A 131 -20.88 -15.45 19.60
N SER A 132 -20.37 -15.77 18.41
CA SER A 132 -18.97 -16.10 18.15
C SER A 132 -18.41 -15.28 16.99
N ILE A 133 -17.08 -15.15 16.94
CA ILE A 133 -16.36 -14.42 15.88
C ILE A 133 -15.31 -15.34 15.29
N CYS A 134 -15.41 -15.61 13.98
CA CYS A 134 -14.51 -16.56 13.31
C CYS A 134 -14.46 -17.94 14.01
N GLY A 135 -15.59 -18.38 14.61
CA GLY A 135 -15.70 -19.63 15.36
C GLY A 135 -15.17 -19.58 16.80
N ILE A 136 -14.76 -18.40 17.29
CA ILE A 136 -14.29 -18.18 18.66
C ILE A 136 -15.45 -17.60 19.49
N PRO A 137 -15.87 -18.24 20.60
CA PRO A 137 -16.94 -17.74 21.48
C PRO A 137 -16.64 -16.38 22.12
#